data_AF-A0A496VWA5-F1
#
_entry.id   AF-A0A496VWA5-F1
#
_cell.length_a   1.000
_cell.length_b   1.000
_cell.length_c   1.000
_cell.angle_alpha   90.00
_cell.angle_beta   90.00
_cell.angle_gamma   90.00
#
_symmetry.space_group_name_H-M   'P 1'
#
loop_
_entity.id
_entity.type
_entity.pdbx_description
1 polymer ?
#
loop_
_entity_poly.entity_id
_entity_poly.type
_entity_poly.pdbx_seq_one_letter_code
_entity_poly.pdbx_strand_id
1 'polypeptide(L)'
;MKRVFKALANGDLTQTITNDYGGSLAELKNDVHTTINKLTQIMSEIQKTADAASKGDFTQTINLREQSGFLAILSERLNQMLTANQQMIEEQMRVFAALASGDLTQSMTREYAGSLEHLKKDVNLTVSQLTQVINTVQES
;
A
#
# COMPACT_ATOMS: atom_id res chain seq x y z
N MET A 1 11.90 8.95 33.22
CA MET A 1 10.80 8.31 32.44
C MET A 1 9.73 9.28 31.92
N LYS A 2 9.15 10.20 32.72
CA LYS A 2 8.03 11.11 32.31
C LYS A 2 8.21 11.82 30.95
N ARG A 3 9.42 12.31 30.66
CA ARG A 3 9.74 12.97 29.38
C ARG A 3 9.52 12.04 28.18
N VAL A 4 9.94 10.78 28.27
CA VAL A 4 9.81 9.78 27.20
C VAL A 4 8.35 9.42 26.97
N PHE A 5 7.56 9.23 28.03
CA PHE A 5 6.13 9.01 27.89
C PHE A 5 5.41 10.19 27.25
N LYS A 6 5.78 11.44 27.59
CA LYS A 6 5.24 12.63 26.91
C LYS A 6 5.61 12.67 25.43
N ALA A 7 6.86 12.33 25.08
CA ALA A 7 7.30 12.26 23.69
C ALA A 7 6.51 11.19 22.93
N LEU A 8 6.41 9.98 23.47
CA LEU A 8 5.65 8.87 22.90
C LEU A 8 4.17 9.24 22.70
N ALA A 9 3.55 9.90 23.68
CA ALA A 9 2.16 10.38 23.57
C ALA A 9 1.97 11.42 22.45
N ASN A 10 3.02 12.17 22.11
CA ASN A 10 3.03 13.12 21.00
C ASN A 10 3.47 12.49 19.67
N GLY A 11 3.69 11.16 19.63
CA GLY A 11 4.19 10.46 18.44
C GLY A 11 5.68 10.59 18.18
N ASP A 12 6.45 11.17 19.12
CA ASP A 12 7.91 11.26 19.02
C ASP A 12 8.55 9.95 19.51
N LEU A 13 8.96 9.12 18.55
CA LEU A 13 9.63 7.85 18.77
C LEU A 13 11.16 7.97 18.91
N THR A 14 11.72 9.19 18.83
CA THR A 14 13.18 9.39 18.89
C THR A 14 13.74 9.38 20.32
N GLN A 15 12.86 9.44 21.32
CA GLN A 15 13.24 9.58 22.73
C GLN A 15 13.36 8.23 23.41
N THR A 16 14.43 8.03 24.17
CA THR A 16 14.68 6.79 24.93
C THR A 16 14.88 7.06 26.42
N ILE A 17 14.65 6.02 27.24
CA ILE A 17 14.94 6.02 28.67
C ILE A 17 16.41 5.61 28.89
N THR A 18 17.25 6.54 29.34
CA THR A 18 18.70 6.28 29.55
C THR A 18 19.06 5.95 30.99
N ASN A 19 18.29 6.42 31.97
CA ASN A 19 18.53 6.13 33.39
C ASN A 19 18.44 4.62 33.69
N ASP A 20 19.24 4.18 34.66
CA ASP A 20 19.20 2.82 35.19
C ASP A 20 18.22 2.70 36.35
N TYR A 21 17.52 1.57 36.37
CA TYR A 21 16.51 1.23 37.34
C TYR A 21 16.68 -0.24 37.73
N GLY A 22 16.26 -0.60 38.95
CA GLY A 22 16.24 -1.98 39.42
C GLY A 22 14.81 -2.54 39.50
N GLY A 23 14.69 -3.87 39.54
CA GLY A 23 13.42 -4.57 39.71
C GLY A 23 12.40 -4.27 38.60
N SER A 24 11.12 -4.18 38.95
CA SER A 24 10.02 -3.96 38.00
C SER A 24 10.15 -2.68 37.17
N LEU A 25 10.90 -1.67 37.63
CA LEU A 25 11.13 -0.45 36.86
C LEU A 25 12.16 -0.67 35.74
N ALA A 26 13.06 -1.65 35.89
CA ALA A 26 13.94 -2.10 34.81
C ALA A 26 13.15 -2.85 33.72
N GLU A 27 12.22 -3.71 34.12
CA GLU A 27 11.30 -4.41 33.22
C GLU A 27 10.45 -3.41 32.43
N LEU A 28 9.82 -2.46 33.10
CA LEU A 28 9.03 -1.41 32.44
C LEU A 28 9.86 -0.57 31.46
N LYS A 29 11.12 -0.24 31.80
CA LYS A 29 12.04 0.43 30.87
C LYS A 29 12.24 -0.40 29.60
N ASN A 30 12.51 -1.69 29.75
CA ASN A 30 12.75 -2.60 28.63
C ASN A 30 11.51 -2.79 27.75
N ASP A 31 10.33 -2.90 28.36
CA ASP A 31 9.06 -3.00 27.62
C ASP A 31 8.80 -1.74 26.81
N VAL A 32 8.98 -0.56 27.41
CA VAL A 32 8.82 0.72 26.70
C VAL A 32 9.83 0.86 25.56
N HIS A 33 11.10 0.48 25.77
CA HIS A 33 12.11 0.47 24.70
C HIS A 33 11.73 -0.48 23.57
N THR A 34 11.24 -1.67 23.90
CA THR A 34 10.77 -2.64 22.91
C THR A 34 9.61 -2.09 22.09
N THR A 35 8.65 -1.42 22.74
CA THR A 35 7.55 -0.74 22.04
C THR A 35 8.06 0.36 21.10
N ILE A 36 8.95 1.23 21.57
CA ILE A 36 9.50 2.33 20.76
C ILE A 36 10.27 1.77 19.56
N ASN A 37 11.09 0.74 19.75
CA ASN A 37 11.85 0.13 18.67
C ASN A 37 10.95 -0.49 17.61
N LYS A 38 9.94 -1.28 18.03
CA LYS A 38 8.96 -1.89 17.11
C LYS A 38 8.18 -0.83 16.32
N LEU A 39 7.73 0.23 16.99
CA LEU A 39 7.03 1.35 16.35
C LEU A 39 7.94 2.11 15.37
N THR A 40 9.20 2.32 15.72
CA THR A 40 10.16 3.03 14.85
C THR A 40 10.45 2.23 13.59
N GLN A 41 10.65 0.91 13.73
CA GLN A 41 10.91 0.01 12.61
C GLN A 41 9.72 0.00 11.63
N ILE A 42 8.50 -0.18 12.12
CA ILE A 42 7.32 -0.22 11.23
C ILE A 42 7.08 1.14 10.55
N MET A 43 7.25 2.25 11.26
CA MET A 43 7.04 3.57 10.67
C MET A 43 8.05 3.85 9.55
N SER A 44 9.29 3.38 9.68
CA SER A 44 10.29 3.49 8.60
C SER A 44 9.90 2.66 7.38
N GLU A 45 9.41 1.43 7.56
CA GLU A 45 8.93 0.59 6.45
C GLU A 45 7.69 1.19 5.75
N ILE A 46 6.76 1.75 6.53
CA ILE A 46 5.59 2.48 5.98
C ILE A 46 6.05 3.69 5.17
N GLN A 47 6.99 4.50 5.69
CA GLN A 47 7.51 5.66 4.98
C GLN A 47 8.15 5.27 3.64
N LYS A 48 9.04 4.27 3.62
CA LYS A 48 9.67 3.78 2.38
C LYS A 48 8.63 3.31 1.36
N THR A 49 7.63 2.58 1.83
CA THR A 49 6.56 2.05 0.98
C THR A 49 5.68 3.17 0.41
N ALA A 50 5.35 4.17 1.24
CA ALA A 50 4.61 5.35 0.81
C ALA A 50 5.38 6.20 -0.20
N ASP A 51 6.70 6.35 -0.03
CA ASP A 51 7.57 7.06 -0.96
C ASP A 51 7.64 6.36 -2.33
N ALA A 52 7.66 5.03 -2.35
CA ALA A 52 7.60 4.23 -3.57
C ALA A 52 6.24 4.38 -4.27
N ALA A 53 5.14 4.22 -3.52
CA ALA A 53 3.78 4.37 -4.05
C ALA A 53 3.54 5.78 -4.61
N SER A 54 4.09 6.82 -3.97
CA SER A 54 4.02 8.20 -4.46
C SER A 54 4.75 8.42 -5.78
N LYS A 55 5.70 7.53 -6.13
CA LYS A 55 6.40 7.51 -7.42
C LYS A 55 5.74 6.56 -8.42
N GLY A 56 4.58 5.99 -8.10
CA GLY A 56 3.86 5.03 -8.93
C GLY A 56 4.39 3.59 -8.84
N ASP A 57 5.31 3.31 -7.91
CA ASP A 57 5.79 1.96 -7.64
C ASP A 57 5.00 1.33 -6.49
N PHE A 58 4.01 0.51 -6.84
CA PHE A 58 3.19 -0.25 -5.88
C PHE A 58 3.71 -1.67 -5.62
N THR A 59 4.90 -2.01 -6.15
CA THR A 59 5.53 -3.33 -5.94
C THR A 59 6.27 -3.41 -4.62
N GLN A 60 6.69 -2.26 -4.07
CA GLN A 60 7.26 -2.19 -2.73
C GLN A 60 6.17 -2.42 -1.68
N THR A 61 6.42 -3.35 -0.76
CA THR A 61 5.49 -3.73 0.30
C THR A 61 6.18 -3.69 1.64
N ILE A 62 5.39 -3.57 2.70
CA ILE A 62 5.87 -3.57 4.08
C ILE A 62 6.32 -4.98 4.44
N ASN A 63 7.56 -5.10 4.93
CA ASN A 63 8.08 -6.38 5.40
C ASN A 63 7.38 -6.83 6.69
N LEU A 64 6.65 -7.95 6.62
CA LEU A 64 5.90 -8.50 7.75
C LEU A 64 6.76 -9.28 8.77
N ARG A 65 8.05 -9.47 8.49
CA ARG A 65 8.94 -10.19 9.42
C ARG A 65 8.98 -9.45 10.76
N GLU A 66 8.90 -10.22 11.84
CA GLU A 66 9.02 -9.75 13.23
C GLU A 66 7.85 -8.86 13.72
N GLN A 67 6.76 -8.78 12.96
CA GLN A 67 5.55 -8.09 13.40
C GLN A 67 4.59 -9.04 14.10
N SER A 68 3.90 -8.54 15.13
CA SER A 68 2.84 -9.27 15.82
C SER A 68 1.71 -8.34 16.26
N GLY A 69 0.55 -8.93 16.54
CA GLY A 69 -0.63 -8.21 17.00
C GLY A 69 -1.10 -7.16 15.99
N PHE A 70 -1.44 -5.98 16.50
CA PHE A 70 -2.04 -4.91 15.70
C PHE A 70 -1.17 -4.45 14.52
N LEU A 71 0.15 -4.36 14.69
CA LEU A 71 1.04 -3.89 13.62
C LEU A 71 1.07 -4.85 12.43
N ALA A 72 1.05 -6.16 12.69
CA ALA A 72 0.99 -7.16 11.62
C ALA A 72 -0.29 -7.03 10.79
N ILE A 73 -1.45 -6.85 11.46
CA ILE A 73 -2.74 -6.67 10.80
C ILE A 73 -2.76 -5.38 9.98
N LEU A 74 -2.22 -4.27 10.51
CA LEU A 74 -2.15 -3.01 9.80
C LEU A 74 -1.28 -3.12 8.53
N SER A 75 -0.10 -3.71 8.66
CA SER A 75 0.83 -3.92 7.55
C SER A 75 0.27 -4.83 6.46
N GLU A 76 -0.44 -5.90 6.86
CA GLU A 76 -1.11 -6.79 5.91
C GLU A 76 -2.18 -6.04 5.11
N ARG A 77 -3.01 -5.22 5.77
CA ARG A 77 -4.03 -4.41 5.10
C ARG A 77 -3.43 -3.38 4.13
N LEU A 78 -2.32 -2.75 4.51
CA LEU A 78 -1.59 -1.84 3.63
C LEU A 78 -1.01 -2.58 2.41
N ASN A 79 -0.43 -3.76 2.61
CA ASN A 79 0.07 -4.60 1.52
C ASN A 79 -1.03 -5.07 0.58
N GLN A 80 -2.21 -5.41 1.11
CA GLN A 80 -3.39 -5.74 0.29
C GLN A 80 -3.82 -4.55 -0.58
N MET A 81 -3.84 -3.34 -0.02
CA MET A 81 -4.14 -2.12 -0.77
C MET A 81 -3.12 -1.87 -1.89
N LEU A 82 -1.82 -1.99 -1.60
CA LEU A 82 -0.76 -1.81 -2.60
C LEU A 82 -0.87 -2.84 -3.73
N THR A 83 -1.09 -4.11 -3.37
CA THR A 83 -1.26 -5.20 -4.32
C THR A 83 -2.47 -4.97 -5.24
N ALA A 84 -3.60 -4.52 -4.70
CA ALA A 84 -4.78 -4.21 -5.50
C ALA A 84 -4.53 -3.07 -6.50
N ASN A 85 -3.81 -2.02 -6.08
CA ASN A 85 -3.43 -0.92 -6.97
C ASN A 85 -2.43 -1.37 -8.05
N GLN A 86 -1.41 -2.15 -7.69
CA GLN A 86 -0.45 -2.70 -8.64
C GLN A 86 -1.15 -3.52 -9.73
N GLN A 87 -2.01 -4.47 -9.34
CA GLN A 87 -2.74 -5.32 -10.28
C GLN A 87 -3.67 -4.51 -11.21
N MET A 88 -4.29 -3.46 -10.68
CA MET A 88 -5.13 -2.55 -11.46
C MET A 88 -4.33 -1.75 -12.49
N ILE A 89 -3.18 -1.20 -12.10
CA ILE A 89 -2.31 -0.45 -13.00
C ILE A 89 -1.72 -1.35 -14.09
N GLU A 90 -1.25 -2.56 -13.73
CA GLU A 90 -0.72 -3.53 -14.71
C GLU A 90 -1.77 -3.91 -15.77
N GLU A 91 -3.01 -4.19 -15.35
CA GLU A 91 -4.06 -4.57 -16.29
C GLU A 91 -4.47 -3.40 -17.21
N GLN A 92 -4.55 -2.18 -16.67
CA GLN A 92 -4.77 -0.98 -17.49
C GLN A 92 -3.65 -0.73 -18.48
N MET A 93 -2.39 -0.84 -18.06
CA MET A 93 -1.25 -0.68 -18.95
C MET A 93 -1.28 -1.67 -20.11
N ARG A 94 -1.65 -2.94 -19.83
CA ARG A 94 -1.83 -3.96 -20.87
C ARG A 94 -2.92 -3.56 -21.87
N VAL A 95 -4.09 -3.15 -21.38
CA VAL A 95 -5.22 -2.77 -22.24
C VAL A 95 -4.89 -1.53 -23.07
N PHE A 96 -4.29 -0.49 -22.48
CA PHE A 96 -3.91 0.71 -23.23
C PHE A 96 -2.77 0.46 -24.22
N ALA A 97 -1.82 -0.41 -23.92
CA ALA A 97 -0.80 -0.81 -24.88
C ALA A 97 -1.42 -1.54 -26.09
N ALA A 98 -2.38 -2.44 -25.86
CA ALA A 98 -3.12 -3.10 -26.91
C ALA A 98 -3.89 -2.09 -27.78
N LEU A 99 -4.65 -1.18 -27.14
CA LEU A 99 -5.35 -0.10 -27.82
C LEU A 99 -4.42 0.77 -28.67
N ALA A 100 -3.25 1.15 -28.14
CA ALA A 100 -2.25 1.94 -28.86
C ALA A 100 -1.68 1.20 -30.08
N SER A 101 -1.69 -0.13 -30.06
CA SER A 101 -1.28 -0.98 -31.19
C SER A 101 -2.41 -1.31 -32.16
N GLY A 102 -3.63 -0.82 -31.92
CA GLY A 102 -4.82 -1.10 -32.71
C GLY A 102 -5.53 -2.42 -32.35
N ASP A 103 -5.07 -3.13 -31.32
CA ASP A 103 -5.72 -4.33 -30.81
C ASP A 103 -6.85 -3.95 -29.84
N LEU A 104 -8.09 -3.99 -30.34
CA LEU A 104 -9.30 -3.75 -29.57
C LEU A 104 -9.90 -5.02 -28.93
N THR A 105 -9.19 -6.15 -28.99
CA THR A 105 -9.66 -7.42 -28.41
C THR A 105 -9.35 -7.54 -26.92
N GLN A 106 -8.46 -6.70 -26.40
CA GLN A 106 -8.06 -6.72 -24.99
C GLN A 106 -9.01 -5.93 -24.10
N SER A 107 -9.27 -6.45 -22.91
CA SER A 107 -10.10 -5.80 -21.90
C SER A 107 -9.58 -6.08 -20.50
N MET A 108 -10.11 -5.36 -19.51
CA MET A 108 -9.89 -5.63 -18.10
C MET A 108 -10.79 -6.79 -17.64
N THR A 109 -10.17 -7.81 -17.07
CA THR A 109 -10.79 -9.11 -16.77
C THR A 109 -10.78 -9.46 -15.28
N ARG A 110 -9.85 -8.90 -14.50
CA ARG A 110 -9.76 -9.18 -13.07
C ARG A 110 -11.00 -8.69 -12.33
N GLU A 111 -11.27 -9.31 -11.18
CA GLU A 111 -12.32 -8.87 -10.28
C GLU A 111 -11.82 -7.72 -9.42
N TYR A 112 -12.62 -6.65 -9.36
CA TYR A 112 -12.38 -5.50 -8.51
C TYR A 112 -13.62 -5.20 -7.69
N ALA A 113 -13.48 -4.32 -6.70
CA ALA A 113 -14.58 -3.85 -5.87
C ALA A 113 -14.57 -2.33 -5.75
N GLY A 114 -15.73 -1.75 -5.45
CA GLY A 114 -15.89 -0.31 -5.26
C GLY A 114 -15.42 0.49 -6.48
N SER A 115 -14.68 1.58 -6.25
CA SER A 115 -14.20 2.48 -7.30
C SER A 115 -13.36 1.80 -8.38
N LEU A 116 -12.63 0.74 -8.04
CA LEU A 116 -11.82 -0.01 -9.00
C LEU A 116 -12.68 -0.81 -10.00
N GLU A 117 -13.84 -1.31 -9.55
CA GLU A 117 -14.80 -1.98 -10.45
C GLU A 117 -15.46 -0.98 -11.40
N HIS A 118 -15.75 0.24 -10.93
CA HIS A 118 -16.24 1.31 -11.80
C HIS A 118 -15.20 1.66 -12.88
N LEU A 119 -13.94 1.83 -12.49
CA LEU A 119 -12.86 2.11 -13.44
C LEU A 119 -12.71 1.00 -14.50
N LYS A 120 -12.75 -0.27 -14.09
CA LYS A 120 -12.76 -1.42 -15.03
C LYS A 120 -13.90 -1.32 -16.04
N LYS A 121 -15.11 -0.99 -15.60
CA LYS A 121 -16.28 -0.84 -16.47
C LYS A 121 -16.07 0.29 -17.48
N ASP A 122 -15.56 1.43 -17.05
CA ASP A 122 -15.32 2.59 -17.92
C ASP A 122 -14.23 2.29 -18.98
N VAL A 123 -13.15 1.61 -18.58
CA VAL A 123 -12.10 1.16 -19.51
C VAL A 123 -12.69 0.19 -20.55
N ASN A 124 -13.43 -0.83 -20.11
CA ASN A 124 -14.03 -1.82 -21.00
C ASN A 124 -15.09 -1.21 -21.93
N LEU A 125 -15.87 -0.26 -21.44
CA LEU A 125 -16.84 0.48 -22.25
C LEU A 125 -16.13 1.27 -23.34
N THR A 126 -15.01 1.91 -23.02
CA THR A 126 -14.19 2.65 -23.99
C THR A 126 -13.68 1.72 -25.11
N VAL A 127 -13.15 0.54 -24.76
CA VAL A 127 -12.75 -0.47 -25.75
C VAL A 127 -13.93 -0.86 -26.65
N SER A 128 -15.08 -1.18 -26.05
CA SER A 128 -16.27 -1.58 -26.80
C SER A 128 -16.77 -0.50 -27.76
N GLN A 129 -16.76 0.77 -27.34
CA GLN A 129 -17.17 1.90 -28.18
C GLN A 129 -16.23 2.09 -29.37
N LEU A 130 -14.91 1.99 -29.15
CA LEU A 130 -13.93 2.06 -30.23
C LEU A 130 -14.12 0.93 -31.24
N THR A 131 -14.38 -0.31 -30.77
CA THR A 131 -14.64 -1.45 -31.65
C THR A 131 -15.87 -1.22 -32.53
N GLN A 132 -16.94 -0.67 -31.95
CA GLN A 132 -18.16 -0.36 -32.69
C GLN A 132 -17.92 0.71 -33.77
N VAL A 133 -17.16 1.76 -33.45
CA VAL A 133 -16.82 2.82 -34.41
C VAL A 133 -16.01 2.25 -35.58
N ILE A 134 -14.99 1.42 -35.31
CA ILE A 134 -14.18 0.81 -36.37
C ILE A 134 -15.04 -0.08 -37.27
N ASN A 135 -15.90 -0.92 -36.71
CA ASN A 135 -16.76 -1.81 -37.50
C ASN A 135 -17.71 -1.00 -38.39
N THR A 136 -18.30 0.07 -37.86
CA THR A 136 -19.21 0.94 -38.63
C THR A 136 -18.51 1.60 -39.83
N VAL A 137 -17.26 2.02 -39.65
CA VAL A 137 -16.44 2.61 -40.73
C VAL A 137 -16.03 1.56 -41.76
N GLN A 138 -15.79 0.30 -41.36
CA GLN A 138 -15.44 -0.79 -42.29
C GLN A 138 -16.63 -1.27 -43.14
N GLU A 139 -17.87 -1.08 -42.65
CA GLU A 139 -19.10 -1.46 -43.34
C GLU A 139 -19.66 -0.35 -44.26
N SER A 140 -19.12 0.87 -44.19
CA SER A 140 -19.53 2.05 -44.98
C SER A 140 -18.69 2.24 -46.25
#